data_AF-A0A4R3AT46-F1
#
_entry.id   AF-A0A4R3AT46-F1
#
_cell.length_a   1.000
_cell.length_b   1.000
_cell.length_c   1.000
_cell.angle_alpha   90.00
_cell.angle_beta   90.00
_cell.angle_gamma   90.00
#
_symmetry.space_group_name_H-M   'P 1'
#
loop_
_entity.id
_entity.type
_entity.pdbx_description
1 polymer ?
#
loop_
_entity_poly.entity_id
_entity_poly.type
_entity_poly.pdbx_seq_one_letter_code
_entity_poly.pdbx_strand_id
1 'polypeptide(L)'
;MDGFIIPIVSAVAAVVANAIYISMVKKDLDRRLESYKIAYSGIFKEKLDLYKTILESMENLRIKVVNYGHAGDNSNFSQQEIMDEFNKFIRLNEHGAIFFNDIIKQNISEIRNDFQQVFDLSIQNHFSKQLDIKNSKIEQYMEKLSELTRGEKYSNLKENLIQSIRKDFNIQ
;
A
#
# COMPACT_ATOMS: atom_id res chain seq x y z
N MET A 1 23.49 -12.53 -72.39
CA MET A 1 23.63 -11.34 -71.51
C MET A 1 22.92 -11.59 -70.17
N ASP A 2 22.83 -12.86 -69.75
CA ASP A 2 21.90 -13.28 -68.69
C ASP A 2 22.58 -13.45 -67.33
N GLY A 3 23.92 -13.42 -67.28
CA GLY A 3 24.71 -13.62 -66.06
C GLY A 3 24.73 -12.43 -65.08
N PHE A 4 24.34 -11.22 -65.53
CA PHE A 4 24.39 -10.00 -64.70
C PHE A 4 23.03 -9.64 -64.07
N ILE A 5 21.91 -10.17 -64.59
CA ILE A 5 20.55 -9.83 -64.14
C ILE A 5 20.22 -10.56 -62.83
N ILE A 6 20.64 -11.82 -62.70
CA ILE A 6 20.43 -12.66 -61.51
C ILE A 6 21.01 -12.02 -60.24
N PRO A 7 22.28 -11.56 -60.18
CA PRO A 7 22.84 -10.96 -58.98
C PRO A 7 22.19 -9.61 -58.61
N ILE A 8 21.76 -8.81 -59.58
CA ILE A 8 21.08 -7.52 -59.33
C ILE A 8 19.70 -7.76 -58.72
N VAL A 9 18.90 -8.67 -59.28
CA VAL A 9 17.58 -9.03 -58.75
C VAL A 9 17.70 -9.60 -57.34
N SER A 10 18.71 -10.43 -57.10
CA SER A 10 19.02 -10.99 -55.76
C SER A 10 19.34 -9.89 -54.74
N ALA A 11 20.15 -8.90 -55.12
CA ALA A 11 20.52 -7.78 -54.26
C ALA A 11 19.30 -6.90 -53.91
N VAL A 12 18.44 -6.60 -54.88
CA VAL A 12 17.20 -5.84 -54.65
C VAL A 12 16.24 -6.62 -53.75
N ALA A 13 16.08 -7.93 -53.98
CA ALA A 13 15.26 -8.79 -53.14
C ALA A 13 15.75 -8.84 -51.69
N ALA A 14 17.07 -8.89 -51.47
CA ALA A 14 17.66 -8.85 -50.14
C ALA A 14 17.39 -7.52 -49.42
N VAL A 15 17.50 -6.37 -50.12
CA VAL A 15 17.18 -5.05 -49.55
C VAL A 15 15.71 -4.96 -49.16
N VAL A 16 14.81 -5.41 -50.03
CA VAL A 16 13.35 -5.41 -49.77
C VAL A 16 13.01 -6.34 -48.61
N ALA A 17 13.56 -7.56 -48.58
CA ALA A 17 13.35 -8.50 -47.48
C ALA A 17 13.84 -7.94 -46.14
N ASN A 18 14.99 -7.26 -46.13
CA ASN A 18 15.52 -6.64 -44.93
C ASN A 18 14.66 -5.46 -44.47
N ALA A 19 14.14 -4.65 -45.39
CA ALA A 19 13.21 -3.56 -45.08
C ALA A 19 11.90 -4.08 -44.48
N ILE A 20 11.34 -5.16 -45.04
CA ILE A 20 10.14 -5.82 -44.52
C ILE A 20 10.41 -6.37 -43.11
N TYR A 21 11.54 -7.06 -42.92
CA TYR A 21 11.95 -7.62 -41.63
C TYR A 21 12.09 -6.53 -40.56
N ILE A 22 12.80 -5.44 -40.86
CA ILE A 22 12.95 -4.30 -39.94
C ILE A 22 11.58 -3.71 -39.58
N SER A 23 10.68 -3.56 -40.55
CA SER A 23 9.33 -3.04 -40.31
C SER A 23 8.50 -3.98 -39.42
N MET A 24 8.60 -5.29 -39.62
CA MET A 24 7.93 -6.29 -38.78
C MET A 24 8.46 -6.27 -37.34
N VAL A 25 9.78 -6.31 -37.16
CA VAL A 25 10.41 -6.27 -35.83
C VAL A 25 10.06 -4.97 -35.10
N LYS A 26 10.07 -3.84 -35.81
CA LYS A 26 9.70 -2.54 -35.22
C LYS A 26 8.25 -2.52 -34.74
N LYS A 27 7.30 -3.00 -35.55
CA LYS A 27 5.88 -3.08 -35.16
C LYS A 27 5.68 -3.97 -33.92
N ASP A 28 6.36 -5.11 -33.85
CA ASP A 28 6.29 -6.00 -32.69
C ASP A 28 6.90 -5.36 -31.44
N LEU A 29 8.02 -4.64 -31.58
CA LEU A 29 8.65 -3.91 -30.49
C LEU A 29 7.74 -2.80 -29.97
N ASP A 30 7.17 -1.99 -30.87
CA ASP A 30 6.27 -0.89 -30.52
C ASP A 30 5.03 -1.41 -29.78
N ARG A 31 4.41 -2.50 -30.27
CA ARG A 31 3.25 -3.14 -29.61
C ARG A 31 3.60 -3.66 -28.21
N ARG A 32 4.77 -4.28 -28.05
CA ARG A 32 5.26 -4.77 -26.75
C ARG A 32 5.54 -3.63 -25.79
N LEU A 33 6.16 -2.56 -26.26
CA LEU A 33 6.43 -1.35 -25.47
C LEU A 33 5.14 -0.68 -25.02
N GLU A 34 4.15 -0.57 -25.89
CA GLU A 34 2.85 0.02 -25.56
C GLU A 34 2.08 -0.84 -24.54
N SER A 35 2.04 -2.16 -24.76
CA SER A 35 1.44 -3.11 -23.80
C SER A 35 2.12 -3.04 -22.44
N TYR A 36 3.45 -2.94 -22.42
CA TYR A 36 4.23 -2.79 -21.20
C TYR A 36 3.92 -1.47 -20.48
N LYS A 37 3.86 -0.35 -21.22
CA LYS A 37 3.51 0.96 -20.67
C LYS A 37 2.11 0.98 -20.05
N ILE A 38 1.13 0.38 -20.73
CA ILE A 38 -0.26 0.31 -20.25
C ILE A 38 -0.33 -0.53 -18.98
N ALA A 39 0.25 -1.73 -18.99
CA ALA A 39 0.27 -2.62 -17.84
C ALA A 39 0.98 -1.98 -16.63
N TYR A 40 2.14 -1.36 -16.86
CA TYR A 40 2.91 -0.67 -15.84
C TYR A 40 2.12 0.52 -15.25
N SER A 41 1.51 1.35 -16.10
CA SER A 41 0.69 2.47 -15.63
C SER A 41 -0.55 2.03 -14.84
N GLY A 42 -1.17 0.91 -15.23
CA GLY A 42 -2.31 0.32 -14.53
C GLY A 42 -1.94 -0.19 -13.14
N ILE A 43 -0.91 -1.07 -13.08
CA ILE A 43 -0.38 -1.63 -11.82
C ILE A 43 0.08 -0.51 -10.89
N PHE A 44 0.74 0.51 -11.44
CA PHE A 44 1.21 1.65 -10.68
C PHE A 44 0.05 2.41 -10.02
N LYS A 45 -0.98 2.74 -10.80
CA LYS A 45 -2.16 3.45 -10.29
C LYS A 45 -2.83 2.64 -9.17
N GLU A 46 -3.02 1.36 -9.38
CA GLU A 46 -3.63 0.45 -8.39
C GLU A 46 -2.83 0.42 -7.08
N LYS A 47 -1.50 0.37 -7.18
CA LYS A 47 -0.59 0.44 -6.03
C LYS A 47 -0.70 1.78 -5.28
N LEU A 48 -0.76 2.90 -5.99
CA LEU A 48 -0.91 4.23 -5.38
C LEU A 48 -2.27 4.40 -4.69
N ASP A 49 -3.35 3.94 -5.34
CA ASP A 49 -4.70 3.95 -4.78
C ASP A 49 -4.78 3.07 -3.52
N LEU A 50 -4.15 1.90 -3.53
CA LEU A 50 -4.03 1.03 -2.36
C LEU A 50 -3.29 1.71 -1.21
N TYR A 51 -2.14 2.35 -1.49
CA TYR A 51 -1.34 3.04 -0.46
C TYR A 51 -2.14 4.18 0.19
N LYS A 52 -2.86 4.95 -0.62
CA LYS A 52 -3.78 6.00 -0.14
C LYS A 52 -4.87 5.40 0.74
N THR A 53 -5.51 4.32 0.29
CA THR A 53 -6.58 3.65 1.04
C THR A 53 -6.10 3.12 2.39
N ILE A 54 -4.87 2.61 2.47
CA ILE A 54 -4.26 2.16 3.74
C ILE A 54 -4.06 3.32 4.70
N LEU A 55 -3.50 4.43 4.23
CA LEU A 55 -3.26 5.60 5.07
C LEU A 55 -4.59 6.17 5.59
N GLU A 56 -5.61 6.27 4.73
CA GLU A 56 -6.95 6.71 5.12
C GLU A 56 -7.60 5.75 6.13
N SER A 57 -7.50 4.44 5.90
CA SER A 57 -8.03 3.43 6.83
C SER A 57 -7.34 3.46 8.19
N MET A 58 -6.02 3.65 8.21
CA MET A 58 -5.25 3.79 9.45
C MET A 58 -5.64 5.04 10.22
N GLU A 59 -5.77 6.18 9.53
CA GLU A 59 -6.13 7.44 10.17
C GLU A 59 -7.55 7.39 10.75
N ASN A 60 -8.49 6.80 10.01
CA ASN A 60 -9.85 6.57 10.50
C ASN A 60 -9.86 5.66 11.74
N LEU A 61 -9.08 4.58 11.72
CA LEU A 61 -8.96 3.67 12.86
C LEU A 61 -8.34 4.38 14.08
N ARG A 62 -7.29 5.17 13.87
CA ARG A 62 -6.65 5.99 14.91
C ARG A 62 -7.66 6.91 15.58
N ILE A 63 -8.42 7.68 14.79
CA ILE A 63 -9.42 8.62 15.31
C ILE A 63 -10.46 7.88 16.15
N LYS A 64 -10.97 6.75 15.67
CA LYS A 64 -11.97 5.96 16.41
C LYS A 64 -11.41 5.40 17.72
N VAL A 65 -10.21 4.80 17.70
CA VAL A 65 -9.57 4.24 18.90
C VAL A 65 -9.28 5.32 19.94
N VAL A 66 -8.74 6.46 19.53
CA VAL A 66 -8.44 7.60 20.43
C VAL A 66 -9.73 8.17 21.03
N ASN A 67 -10.76 8.40 20.21
CA ASN A 67 -12.03 8.95 20.67
C ASN A 67 -12.77 8.00 21.62
N TYR A 68 -12.77 6.70 21.31
CA TYR A 68 -13.34 5.69 22.19
C TYR A 68 -12.59 5.62 23.53
N GLY A 69 -11.26 5.68 23.51
CA GLY A 69 -10.49 5.65 24.74
C GLY A 69 -10.67 6.89 25.63
N HIS A 70 -11.04 8.05 25.07
CA HIS A 70 -11.37 9.25 25.83
C HIS A 70 -12.81 9.26 26.36
N ALA A 71 -13.79 8.85 25.55
CA ALA A 71 -15.21 9.01 25.86
C ALA A 71 -15.90 7.70 26.31
N GLY A 72 -15.25 6.54 26.16
CA GLY A 72 -15.82 5.22 26.45
C GLY A 72 -17.14 4.99 25.70
N ASP A 73 -18.14 4.49 26.43
CA ASP A 73 -19.51 4.29 25.90
C ASP A 73 -20.24 5.60 25.55
N ASN A 74 -19.74 6.75 25.98
CA ASN A 74 -20.27 8.06 25.56
C ASN A 74 -19.66 8.54 24.23
N SER A 75 -18.76 7.75 23.63
CA SER A 75 -18.26 8.05 22.30
C SER A 75 -19.32 7.76 21.24
N ASN A 76 -19.22 8.41 20.08
CA ASN A 76 -20.09 8.13 18.93
C ASN A 76 -19.81 6.77 18.27
N PHE A 77 -18.97 5.92 18.88
CA PHE A 77 -18.51 4.66 18.31
C PHE A 77 -18.69 3.52 19.33
N SER A 78 -19.31 2.45 18.89
CA SER A 78 -19.39 1.21 19.66
C SER A 78 -18.09 0.40 19.56
N GLN A 79 -17.83 -0.43 20.57
CA GLN A 79 -16.75 -1.40 20.55
C GLN A 79 -16.80 -2.29 19.28
N GLN A 80 -18.01 -2.68 18.86
CA GLN A 80 -18.24 -3.49 17.68
C GLN A 80 -17.80 -2.77 16.40
N GLU A 81 -18.16 -1.50 16.24
CA GLU A 81 -17.76 -0.72 15.06
C GLU A 81 -16.24 -0.57 14.95
N ILE A 82 -15.54 -0.43 16.07
CA ILE A 82 -14.07 -0.34 16.08
C ILE A 82 -13.46 -1.68 15.68
N MET A 83 -13.99 -2.79 16.20
CA MET A 83 -13.54 -4.13 15.82
C MET A 83 -13.79 -4.42 14.33
N ASP A 84 -14.91 -3.96 13.79
CA ASP A 84 -15.20 -4.08 12.36
C ASP A 84 -14.21 -3.28 11.51
N GLU A 85 -13.75 -2.11 11.97
CA GLU A 85 -12.68 -1.36 11.30
C GLU A 85 -11.33 -2.07 11.36
N PHE A 86 -10.97 -2.69 12.50
CA PHE A 86 -9.77 -3.55 12.57
C PHE A 86 -9.83 -4.68 11.54
N ASN A 87 -10.98 -5.36 11.44
CA ASN A 87 -11.18 -6.45 10.48
C ASN A 87 -11.11 -5.95 9.03
N LYS A 88 -11.69 -4.78 8.72
CA LYS A 88 -11.55 -4.15 7.40
C LYS A 88 -10.08 -3.84 7.10
N PHE A 89 -9.35 -3.29 8.07
CA PHE A 89 -7.94 -2.97 7.91
C PHE A 89 -7.09 -4.22 7.67
N ILE A 90 -7.34 -5.32 8.40
CA ILE A 90 -6.65 -6.61 8.20
C ILE A 90 -6.89 -7.12 6.78
N ARG A 91 -8.15 -7.16 6.31
CA ARG A 91 -8.49 -7.62 4.95
C ARG A 91 -7.83 -6.77 3.87
N LEU A 92 -7.79 -5.45 4.06
CA LEU A 92 -7.12 -4.53 3.14
C LEU A 92 -5.62 -4.86 3.02
N ASN A 93 -4.98 -5.17 4.15
CA ASN A 93 -3.56 -5.53 4.18
C ASN A 93 -3.28 -6.90 3.54
N GLU A 94 -4.18 -7.88 3.74
CA GLU A 94 -4.07 -9.20 3.11
C GLU A 94 -4.18 -9.12 1.60
N HIS A 95 -5.17 -8.37 1.08
CA HIS A 95 -5.31 -8.14 -0.36
C HIS A 95 -4.14 -7.34 -0.94
N GLY A 96 -3.65 -6.33 -0.20
CA GLY A 96 -2.56 -5.48 -0.63
C GLY A 96 -1.16 -6.11 -0.52
N ALA A 97 -1.02 -7.25 0.15
CA ALA A 97 0.27 -7.84 0.51
C ALA A 97 1.20 -8.12 -0.69
N ILE A 98 0.63 -8.30 -1.89
CA ILE A 98 1.38 -8.49 -3.13
C ILE A 98 2.14 -7.24 -3.58
N PHE A 99 1.70 -6.05 -3.15
CA PHE A 99 2.30 -4.76 -3.54
C PHE A 99 3.27 -4.21 -2.50
N PHE A 100 3.29 -4.77 -1.28
CA PHE A 100 4.13 -4.32 -0.18
C PHE A 100 5.46 -5.07 -0.13
N ASN A 101 6.55 -4.32 0.08
CA ASN A 101 7.79 -4.92 0.54
C ASN A 101 7.68 -5.30 2.03
N ASP A 102 8.66 -6.07 2.52
CA ASP A 102 8.62 -6.60 3.89
C ASP A 102 8.65 -5.49 4.95
N ILE A 103 9.33 -4.38 4.68
CA ILE A 103 9.39 -3.21 5.58
C ILE A 103 7.99 -2.59 5.75
N ILE A 104 7.26 -2.40 4.64
CA ILE A 104 5.90 -1.85 4.67
C ILE A 104 4.96 -2.81 5.41
N LYS A 105 5.07 -4.13 5.16
CA LYS A 105 4.27 -5.14 5.87
C LYS A 105 4.53 -5.10 7.38
N GLN A 106 5.80 -5.01 7.77
CA GLN A 106 6.20 -4.90 9.17
C GLN A 106 5.62 -3.63 9.82
N ASN A 107 5.83 -2.46 9.20
CA ASN A 107 5.31 -1.19 9.71
C ASN A 107 3.78 -1.22 9.90
N ILE A 108 3.06 -1.75 8.92
CA ILE A 108 1.60 -1.90 8.98
C ILE A 108 1.20 -2.81 10.15
N SER A 109 1.88 -3.95 10.32
CA SER A 109 1.60 -4.88 11.41
C SER A 109 1.90 -4.28 12.79
N GLU A 110 3.00 -3.54 12.93
CA GLU A 110 3.37 -2.87 14.17
C GLU A 110 2.34 -1.80 14.55
N ILE A 111 1.95 -0.94 13.61
CA ILE A 111 0.93 0.10 13.84
C ILE A 111 -0.42 -0.52 14.20
N ARG A 112 -0.82 -1.61 13.51
CA ARG A 112 -2.05 -2.36 13.85
C ARG A 112 -2.00 -2.86 15.29
N ASN A 113 -0.89 -3.45 15.70
CA ASN A 113 -0.73 -4.00 17.05
C ASN A 113 -0.76 -2.88 18.10
N ASP A 114 -0.19 -1.72 17.81
CA ASP A 114 -0.28 -0.55 18.70
C ASP A 114 -1.73 -0.06 18.85
N PHE A 115 -2.48 0.05 17.74
CA PHE A 115 -3.91 0.38 17.80
C PHE A 115 -4.69 -0.63 18.65
N GLN A 116 -4.45 -1.93 18.44
CA GLN A 116 -5.13 -2.98 19.19
C GLN A 116 -4.80 -2.88 20.69
N GLN A 117 -3.53 -2.66 21.05
CA GLN A 117 -3.12 -2.50 22.45
C GLN A 117 -3.79 -1.30 23.10
N VAL A 118 -3.84 -0.14 22.43
CA VAL A 118 -4.52 1.05 22.95
C VAL A 118 -6.01 0.77 23.16
N PHE A 119 -6.64 0.09 22.20
CA PHE A 119 -8.05 -0.29 22.31
C PHE A 119 -8.32 -1.27 23.45
N ASP A 120 -7.54 -2.34 23.58
CA ASP A 120 -7.68 -3.34 24.64
C ASP A 120 -7.47 -2.71 26.03
N LEU A 121 -6.49 -1.81 26.16
CA LEU A 121 -6.24 -1.06 27.38
C LEU A 121 -7.37 -0.07 27.70
N SER A 122 -7.97 0.55 26.67
CA SER A 122 -9.12 1.44 26.84
C SER A 122 -10.33 0.71 27.42
N ILE A 123 -10.61 -0.50 26.91
CA ILE A 123 -11.67 -1.38 27.40
C ILE A 123 -11.41 -1.79 28.85
N GLN A 124 -10.19 -2.26 29.15
CA GLN A 124 -9.80 -2.68 30.51
C GLN A 124 -9.95 -1.53 31.52
N ASN A 125 -9.58 -0.31 31.13
CA ASN A 125 -9.71 0.87 31.99
C ASN A 125 -11.17 1.27 32.21
N HIS A 126 -12.02 1.18 31.19
CA HIS A 126 -13.46 1.46 31.32
C HIS A 126 -14.13 0.47 32.28
N PHE A 127 -13.88 -0.84 32.10
CA PHE A 127 -14.40 -1.87 33.01
C PHE A 127 -13.87 -1.73 34.44
N SER A 128 -12.58 -1.42 34.62
CA SER A 128 -11.99 -1.24 35.96
C SER A 128 -12.60 -0.05 36.71
N LYS A 129 -12.92 1.04 36.00
CA LYS A 129 -13.65 2.20 36.57
C LYS A 129 -15.08 1.85 36.97
N GLN A 130 -15.78 1.05 36.15
CA GLN A 130 -17.15 0.64 36.44
C GLN A 130 -17.23 -0.27 37.68
N LEU A 131 -16.19 -1.07 37.95
CA LEU A 131 -16.13 -2.04 39.03
C LEU A 131 -15.39 -1.52 40.30
N ASP A 132 -14.98 -0.24 40.32
CA ASP A 132 -14.19 0.38 41.40
C ASP A 132 -12.91 -0.40 41.78
N ILE A 133 -12.28 -1.04 40.79
CA ILE A 133 -11.07 -1.85 40.99
C ILE A 133 -9.84 -0.94 40.92
N LYS A 134 -9.04 -0.92 42.00
CA LYS A 134 -7.84 -0.08 42.16
C LYS A 134 -6.66 -0.40 41.20
N ASN A 135 -6.81 -1.38 40.30
CA ASN A 135 -5.80 -1.81 39.32
C ASN A 135 -5.97 -1.11 37.95
N SER A 136 -6.05 0.22 37.96
CA SER A 136 -6.21 0.95 36.70
C SER A 136 -4.89 0.95 35.92
N LYS A 137 -4.83 0.30 34.75
CA LYS A 137 -3.72 0.41 33.79
C LYS A 137 -3.74 1.75 33.04
N ILE A 138 -4.14 2.83 33.73
CA ILE A 138 -4.31 4.16 33.15
C ILE A 138 -2.97 4.71 32.67
N GLU A 139 -1.89 4.52 33.44
CA GLU A 139 -0.56 4.99 33.05
C GLU A 139 -0.08 4.32 31.75
N GLN A 140 -0.20 2.98 31.67
CA GLN A 140 0.15 2.22 30.46
C GLN A 140 -0.70 2.64 29.25
N TYR A 141 -1.99 2.89 29.47
CA TYR A 141 -2.88 3.39 28.44
C TYR A 141 -2.48 4.78 27.96
N MET A 142 -2.21 5.72 28.87
CA MET A 142 -1.83 7.09 28.53
C MET A 142 -0.48 7.13 27.80
N GLU A 143 0.48 6.29 28.20
CA GLU A 143 1.77 6.14 27.54
C GLU A 143 1.57 5.66 26.09
N LYS A 144 0.85 4.55 25.90
CA LYS A 144 0.58 3.98 24.57
C LYS A 144 -0.24 4.92 23.68
N LEU A 145 -1.22 5.61 24.24
CA LEU A 145 -2.01 6.62 23.53
C LEU A 145 -1.13 7.80 23.08
N SER A 146 -0.21 8.25 23.92
CA SER A 146 0.76 9.30 23.59
C SER A 146 1.68 8.84 22.45
N GLU A 147 2.23 7.63 22.50
CA GLU A 147 3.03 7.06 21.42
C GLU A 147 2.26 7.04 20.08
N LEU A 148 1.01 6.58 20.13
CA LEU A 148 0.13 6.53 18.97
C LEU A 148 -0.16 7.92 18.38
N THR A 149 -0.31 8.92 19.24
CA THR A 149 -0.64 10.30 18.85
C THR A 149 0.58 11.06 18.32
N ARG A 150 1.79 10.75 18.80
CA ARG A 150 3.06 11.33 18.28
C ARG A 150 3.28 11.01 16.81
N GLY A 151 2.71 9.91 16.31
CA GLY A 151 2.64 9.63 14.87
C GLY A 151 3.98 9.28 14.22
N GLU A 152 5.03 8.99 14.99
CA GLU A 152 6.36 8.71 14.45
C GLU A 152 6.37 7.46 13.54
N LYS A 153 5.76 6.36 14.01
CA LYS A 153 5.57 5.15 13.20
C LYS A 153 4.73 5.40 11.95
N TYR A 154 3.70 6.24 12.05
CA TYR A 154 2.85 6.62 10.92
C TYR A 154 3.63 7.45 9.89
N SER A 155 4.45 8.39 10.35
CA SER A 155 5.36 9.18 9.49
C SER A 155 6.36 8.27 8.79
N ASN A 156 6.95 7.31 9.51
CA ASN A 156 7.87 6.33 8.94
C ASN A 156 7.18 5.44 7.89
N LEU A 157 5.95 5.00 8.14
CA LEU A 157 5.18 4.26 7.13
C LEU A 157 4.97 5.12 5.88
N LYS A 158 4.50 6.36 6.03
CA LYS A 158 4.27 7.27 4.90
C LYS A 158 5.53 7.49 4.07
N GLU A 159 6.67 7.72 4.72
CA GLU A 159 7.95 7.89 4.04
C GLU A 159 8.36 6.61 3.29
N ASN A 160 8.22 5.44 3.91
CA ASN A 160 8.51 4.16 3.26
C ASN A 160 7.59 3.88 2.05
N LEU A 161 6.32 4.25 2.12
CA LEU A 161 5.39 4.16 0.98
C LEU A 161 5.83 5.10 -0.16
N ILE A 162 6.20 6.35 0.17
CA ILE A 162 6.70 7.33 -0.80
C ILE A 162 7.99 6.84 -1.45
N GLN A 163 8.94 6.33 -0.67
CA GLN A 163 10.20 5.79 -1.20
C GLN A 163 9.96 4.56 -2.08
N SER A 164 9.03 3.68 -1.72
CA SER A 164 8.63 2.57 -2.59
C SER A 164 8.11 3.07 -3.94
N ILE A 165 7.27 4.11 -3.96
CA ILE A 165 6.76 4.71 -5.20
C ILE A 165 7.89 5.36 -6.01
N ARG A 166 8.75 6.15 -5.36
CA ARG A 166 9.89 6.82 -6.01
C ARG A 166 10.83 5.83 -6.68
N LYS A 167 11.13 4.73 -5.98
CA LYS A 167 11.95 3.63 -6.50
C LYS A 167 11.31 2.99 -7.73
N ASP A 168 9.99 2.76 -7.70
CA ASP A 168 9.29 2.19 -8.85
C ASP A 168 9.40 3.12 -10.07
N PHE A 169 9.38 4.44 -9.88
CA PHE A 169 9.49 5.45 -10.93
C PHE A 169 10.91 5.84 -11.37
N ASN A 170 11.98 5.33 -10.74
CA ASN A 170 13.33 5.87 -10.89
C ASN A 170 13.41 7.40 -10.65
N ILE A 171 12.50 7.95 -9.83
CA ILE A 171 12.59 9.35 -9.39
C ILE A 171 13.57 9.36 -8.21
N GLN A 172 14.76 9.92 -8.43
CA GLN A 172 15.75 10.17 -7.38
C GLN A 172 15.26 11.25 -6.42
#